data_AF-A0A962HK57-F1
#
_entry.id   AF-A0A962HK57-F1
#
_cell.length_a   1.000
_cell.length_b   1.000
_cell.length_c   1.000
_cell.angle_alpha   90.00
_cell.angle_beta   90.00
_cell.angle_gamma   90.00
#
_symmetry.space_group_name_H-M   'P 1'
#
loop_
_entity.id
_entity.type
_entity.pdbx_description
1 polymer ?
#
loop_
_entity_poly.entity_id
_entity_poly.type
_entity_poly.pdbx_seq_one_letter_code
_entity_poly.pdbx_strand_id
1 'polypeptide(L)'
;MFRYILFLVSFGFLVTSLVSVLSYWRYDVVMQDIPALMLRRVGDVELRARVEEALAANNPDEARMYLRIGETFGYEVTLEEYRQRIEAMETPWEVAKRSVGSFTSGFVDGQGESSAGVAGAITADFTVVGDVRDLYEQFDHYQQDQPVDSVIVTLAGVGVALTAATVISGGSAAAAKSGSSALKMAVRSGKITPRMRRLLMRQGSDVFDYQRFMRATRGERSLGGIRRAAVNAYNPAAAQALTETAERVNRIRRSTSLVDTVDMLRYVESADDLRRLEKVSGTYGNMTRGILRLTGRTAIGSLRVLRRSTGLIWSMLAGMVSVIATVFSLSSLMLRRRTD
;
A
#
# COMPACT_ATOMS: atom_id res chain seq x y z
N MET A 1 -63.58 -2.55 15.94
CA MET A 1 -62.69 -3.60 15.37
C MET A 1 -61.95 -3.12 14.11
N PHE A 2 -62.65 -2.69 13.05
CA PHE A 2 -62.04 -2.26 11.77
C PHE A 2 -60.88 -1.24 11.88
N ARG A 3 -61.04 -0.16 12.67
CA ARG A 3 -59.98 0.86 12.85
C ARG A 3 -58.72 0.34 13.55
N TYR A 4 -58.84 -0.63 14.46
CA TYR A 4 -57.69 -1.26 15.10
C TYR A 4 -56.91 -2.14 14.11
N ILE A 5 -57.63 -2.86 13.25
CA ILE A 5 -57.03 -3.65 12.17
C ILE A 5 -56.29 -2.70 11.20
N LEU A 6 -56.93 -1.58 10.83
CA LEU A 6 -56.31 -0.56 9.98
C LEU A 6 -55.00 0.00 10.57
N PHE A 7 -54.99 0.29 11.87
CA PHE A 7 -53.79 0.76 12.58
C PHE A 7 -52.67 -0.29 12.60
N LEU A 8 -52.99 -1.54 12.92
CA LEU A 8 -52.01 -2.62 12.93
C LEU A 8 -51.41 -2.86 11.54
N VAL A 9 -52.23 -2.79 10.49
CA VAL A 9 -51.77 -2.90 9.10
C VAL A 9 -50.86 -1.73 8.71
N SER A 10 -51.26 -0.47 8.97
CA SER A 10 -50.44 0.70 8.65
C SER A 10 -49.12 0.71 9.44
N PHE A 11 -49.17 0.32 10.72
CA PHE A 11 -47.98 0.22 11.55
C PHE A 11 -47.05 -0.90 11.07
N GLY A 12 -47.60 -2.03 10.63
CA GLY A 12 -46.84 -3.10 9.98
C GLY A 12 -46.09 -2.59 8.75
N PHE A 13 -46.76 -1.87 7.86
CA PHE A 13 -46.12 -1.25 6.69
C PHE A 13 -45.03 -0.23 7.08
N LEU A 14 -45.22 0.53 8.15
CA LEU A 14 -44.22 1.48 8.65
C LEU A 14 -42.96 0.75 9.11
N VAL A 15 -43.12 -0.32 9.89
CA VAL A 15 -42.00 -1.16 10.32
C VAL A 15 -41.26 -1.76 9.13
N THR A 16 -41.98 -2.33 8.15
CA THR A 16 -41.35 -2.90 6.94
C THR A 16 -40.61 -1.84 6.12
N SER A 17 -41.17 -0.64 6.00
CA SER A 17 -40.53 0.47 5.29
C SER A 17 -39.27 0.96 6.00
N LEU A 18 -39.29 1.09 7.33
CA LEU A 18 -38.11 1.44 8.12
C LEU A 18 -36.99 0.39 7.98
N VAL A 19 -37.33 -0.89 8.07
CA VAL A 19 -36.38 -1.99 7.84
C VAL A 19 -35.82 -1.92 6.41
N SER A 20 -36.65 -1.61 5.43
CA SER A 20 -36.23 -1.43 4.03
C SER A 20 -35.23 -0.28 3.88
N VAL A 21 -35.50 0.90 4.44
CA VAL A 21 -34.56 2.04 4.43
C VAL A 21 -33.21 1.67 5.05
N LEU A 22 -33.22 0.98 6.20
CA LEU A 22 -32.00 0.50 6.86
C LEU A 22 -31.23 -0.52 6.00
N SER A 23 -31.94 -1.36 5.22
CA SER A 23 -31.31 -2.35 4.33
C SER A 23 -30.58 -1.73 3.13
N TYR A 24 -31.00 -0.52 2.71
CA TYR A 24 -30.38 0.25 1.64
C TYR A 24 -29.22 1.13 2.12
N TRP A 25 -28.97 1.20 3.43
CA TRP A 25 -27.87 1.94 4.03
C TRP A 25 -26.51 1.23 3.83
N ARG A 26 -26.17 0.94 2.57
CA ARG A 26 -24.91 0.32 2.19
C ARG A 26 -23.94 1.40 1.72
N TYR A 27 -22.72 1.37 2.25
CA TYR A 27 -21.65 2.25 1.82
C TYR A 27 -20.78 1.54 0.80
N ASP A 28 -20.51 2.21 -0.31
CA ASP A 28 -19.48 1.76 -1.25
C ASP A 28 -18.13 2.35 -0.84
N VAL A 29 -17.11 1.50 -0.90
CA VAL A 29 -15.73 1.92 -0.66
C VAL A 29 -15.14 2.36 -1.99
N VAL A 30 -15.08 3.67 -2.20
CA VAL A 30 -14.56 4.26 -3.45
C VAL A 30 -13.08 4.61 -3.28
N MET A 31 -12.34 4.64 -4.39
CA MET A 31 -10.99 5.22 -4.40
C MET A 31 -11.08 6.74 -4.31
N GLN A 32 -10.02 7.35 -3.80
CA GLN A 32 -9.93 8.80 -3.72
C GLN A 32 -9.76 9.37 -5.13
N ASP A 33 -10.51 10.42 -5.42
CA ASP A 33 -10.30 11.26 -6.58
C ASP A 33 -9.05 12.10 -6.30
N ILE A 34 -7.91 11.68 -6.86
CA ILE A 34 -6.62 12.34 -6.62
C ILE A 34 -6.65 13.80 -7.13
N PRO A 35 -7.15 14.12 -8.34
CA PRO A 35 -7.32 15.51 -8.77
C PRO A 35 -8.11 16.37 -7.78
N ALA A 36 -9.29 15.91 -7.35
CA ALA A 36 -10.10 16.65 -6.39
C ALA A 36 -9.41 16.76 -5.01
N LEU A 37 -8.69 15.73 -4.59
CA LEU A 37 -7.92 15.73 -3.35
C LEU A 37 -6.79 16.75 -3.38
N MET A 38 -6.03 16.79 -4.48
CA MET A 38 -4.92 17.71 -4.70
C MET A 38 -5.41 19.16 -4.63
N LEU A 39 -6.42 19.52 -5.45
CA LEU A 39 -6.97 20.88 -5.48
C LEU A 39 -7.56 21.33 -4.14
N ARG A 40 -8.03 20.40 -3.30
CA ARG A 40 -8.57 20.71 -1.98
C ARG A 40 -7.49 20.87 -0.89
N ARG A 41 -6.36 20.16 -1.01
CA ARG A 41 -5.35 20.07 0.06
C ARG A 41 -4.07 20.82 -0.21
N VAL A 42 -3.73 21.05 -1.47
CA VAL A 42 -2.45 21.62 -1.89
C VAL A 42 -2.73 22.92 -2.63
N GLY A 43 -1.98 23.96 -2.31
CA GLY A 43 -2.02 25.24 -3.02
C GLY A 43 -0.69 25.57 -3.69
N ASP A 44 -0.69 26.56 -4.59
CA ASP A 44 0.49 27.00 -5.36
C ASP A 44 1.66 27.40 -4.46
N VAL A 45 1.38 28.04 -3.32
CA VAL A 45 2.40 28.47 -2.36
C VAL A 45 3.13 27.26 -1.76
N GLU A 46 2.39 26.22 -1.37
CA GLU A 46 2.98 25.00 -0.82
C GLU A 46 3.78 24.26 -1.88
N LEU A 47 3.23 24.11 -3.09
CA LEU A 47 3.92 23.42 -4.17
C LEU A 47 5.22 24.15 -4.56
N ARG A 48 5.19 25.48 -4.63
CA ARG A 48 6.40 26.30 -4.86
C ARG A 48 7.42 26.10 -3.74
N ALA A 49 6.99 26.10 -2.48
CA ALA A 49 7.88 25.85 -1.36
C ALA A 49 8.57 24.48 -1.45
N ARG A 50 7.86 23.44 -1.93
CA ARG A 50 8.44 22.10 -2.15
C ARG A 50 9.46 22.06 -3.29
N VAL A 51 9.23 22.82 -4.36
CA VAL A 51 10.23 22.97 -5.44
C VAL A 51 11.49 23.64 -4.89
N GLU A 52 11.34 24.74 -4.14
CA GLU A 52 12.47 25.45 -3.53
C GLU A 52 13.22 24.58 -2.51
N GLU A 53 12.52 23.83 -1.67
CA GLU A 53 13.11 22.87 -0.71
C GLU A 53 13.95 21.81 -1.45
N ALA A 54 13.42 21.25 -2.53
CA ALA A 54 14.14 20.26 -3.33
C ALA A 54 15.40 20.84 -3.99
N LEU A 55 15.32 22.07 -4.51
CA LEU A 55 16.48 22.77 -5.08
C LEU A 55 17.53 23.09 -4.00
N ALA A 56 17.11 23.56 -2.82
CA ALA A 56 18.00 23.81 -1.69
C ALA A 56 18.69 22.53 -1.19
N ALA A 57 18.01 21.39 -1.29
CA ALA A 57 18.57 20.07 -0.99
C ALA A 57 19.46 19.49 -2.10
N ASN A 58 19.75 20.25 -3.17
CA ASN A 58 20.46 19.80 -4.37
C ASN A 58 19.81 18.55 -5.00
N ASN A 59 18.48 18.53 -5.06
CA ASN A 59 17.68 17.43 -5.60
C ASN A 59 16.81 17.88 -6.78
N PRO A 60 17.41 18.06 -7.99
CA PRO A 60 16.69 18.54 -9.16
C PRO A 60 15.59 17.60 -9.64
N ASP A 61 15.70 16.29 -9.42
CA ASP A 61 14.67 15.32 -9.81
C ASP A 61 13.43 15.40 -8.94
N GLU A 62 13.60 15.66 -7.64
CA GLU A 62 12.48 15.94 -6.76
C GLU A 62 11.81 17.29 -7.10
N ALA A 63 12.59 18.31 -7.47
CA ALA A 63 12.04 19.58 -7.96
C ALA A 63 11.19 19.36 -9.24
N ARG A 64 11.70 18.61 -10.22
CA ARG A 64 10.95 18.24 -11.43
C ARG A 64 9.68 17.45 -11.15
N MET A 65 9.72 16.55 -10.18
CA MET A 65 8.54 15.80 -9.76
C MET A 65 7.43 16.75 -9.29
N TYR A 66 7.75 17.74 -8.46
CA TYR A 66 6.76 18.75 -8.01
C TYR A 66 6.30 19.67 -9.15
N LEU A 67 7.19 20.07 -10.05
CA LEU A 67 6.83 20.89 -11.22
C LEU A 67 5.88 20.14 -12.16
N ARG A 68 6.12 18.84 -12.38
CA ARG A 68 5.22 17.98 -13.17
C ARG A 68 3.86 17.77 -12.49
N ILE A 69 3.84 17.70 -11.16
CA ILE A 69 2.59 17.73 -10.38
C ILE A 69 1.87 19.06 -10.64
N GLY A 70 2.62 20.17 -10.66
CA GLY A 70 2.13 21.51 -11.04
C GLY A 70 1.37 21.48 -12.36
N GLU A 71 2.05 21.05 -13.41
CA GLU A 71 1.51 20.92 -14.77
C GLU A 71 0.30 19.97 -14.84
N THR A 72 0.37 18.83 -14.15
CA THR A 72 -0.66 17.79 -14.21
C THR A 72 -1.99 18.23 -13.59
N PHE A 73 -1.93 19.03 -12.53
CA PHE A 73 -3.11 19.45 -11.77
C PHE A 73 -3.48 20.94 -12.01
N GLY A 74 -2.76 21.64 -12.89
CA GLY A 74 -3.08 23.01 -13.31
C GLY A 74 -2.69 24.10 -12.32
N TYR A 75 -1.62 23.89 -11.55
CA TYR A 75 -1.03 24.93 -10.68
C TYR A 75 -0.20 25.92 -11.50
N GLU A 76 -0.03 27.13 -10.97
CA GLU A 76 0.74 28.22 -11.61
C GLU A 76 2.27 28.05 -11.49
N VAL A 77 2.73 27.02 -10.77
CA VAL A 77 4.15 26.72 -10.60
C VAL A 77 4.64 25.90 -11.80
N THR A 78 5.38 26.54 -12.71
CA THR A 78 5.74 25.94 -14.02
C THR A 78 7.21 25.60 -14.13
N LEU A 79 7.54 24.57 -14.93
CA LEU A 79 8.93 24.18 -15.21
C LEU A 79 9.75 25.33 -15.82
N GLU A 80 9.11 26.21 -16.59
CA GLU A 80 9.76 27.34 -17.26
C GLU A 80 10.41 28.30 -16.26
N GLU A 81 9.73 28.58 -15.14
CA GLU A 81 10.21 29.45 -14.06
C GLU A 81 11.53 28.93 -13.45
N TYR A 82 11.72 27.61 -13.47
CA TYR A 82 12.81 26.92 -12.78
C TYR A 82 13.89 26.32 -13.69
N ARG A 83 13.69 26.35 -15.02
CA ARG A 83 14.54 25.66 -15.99
C ARG A 83 16.03 25.98 -15.81
N GLN A 84 16.40 27.26 -15.82
CA GLN A 84 17.80 27.69 -15.73
C GLN A 84 18.45 27.27 -14.40
N ARG A 85 17.70 27.30 -13.30
CA ARG A 85 18.20 26.89 -11.97
C ARG A 85 18.45 25.39 -11.91
N ILE A 86 17.56 24.59 -12.50
CA ILE A 86 17.71 23.14 -12.59
C ILE A 86 18.91 22.77 -13.48
N GLU A 87 19.02 23.37 -14.67
CA GLU A 87 20.13 23.12 -15.60
C GLU A 87 21.50 23.45 -14.99
N ALA A 88 21.59 24.53 -14.20
CA ALA A 88 22.82 24.88 -13.48
C ALA A 88 23.25 23.81 -12.46
N MET A 89 22.32 23.00 -11.93
CA MET A 89 22.59 21.89 -10.99
C MET A 89 22.96 20.58 -11.70
N GLU A 90 22.97 20.56 -13.03
CA GLU A 90 23.19 19.37 -13.86
C GLU A 90 24.49 19.40 -14.65
N THR A 91 25.43 20.25 -14.25
CA THR A 91 26.79 20.13 -14.77
C THR A 91 27.32 18.72 -14.47
N PRO A 92 28.14 18.13 -15.37
CA PRO A 92 28.69 16.78 -15.16
C PRO A 92 29.37 16.60 -13.80
N TRP A 93 29.97 17.67 -13.28
CA TRP A 93 30.58 17.71 -11.96
C TRP A 93 29.57 17.63 -10.81
N GLU A 94 28.50 18.42 -10.85
CA GLU A 94 27.46 18.39 -9.82
C GLU A 94 26.70 17.06 -9.79
N VAL A 95 26.46 16.46 -10.97
CA VAL A 95 25.91 15.10 -11.07
C VAL A 95 26.87 14.10 -10.45
N ALA A 96 28.16 14.12 -10.82
CA ALA A 96 29.15 13.20 -10.27
C ALA A 96 29.28 13.31 -8.75
N LYS A 97 29.30 14.54 -8.20
CA LYS A 97 29.36 14.81 -6.77
C LYS A 97 28.14 14.24 -6.02
N ARG A 98 26.94 14.42 -6.58
CA ARG A 98 25.70 13.86 -6.01
C ARG A 98 25.66 12.34 -6.06
N SER A 99 26.10 11.73 -7.16
CA SER A 99 26.15 10.27 -7.29
C SER A 99 27.10 9.63 -6.27
N VAL A 100 28.21 10.29 -5.92
CA VAL A 100 29.14 9.82 -4.88
C VAL A 100 28.61 10.07 -3.46
N GLY A 101 27.93 11.19 -3.21
CA GLY A 101 27.34 11.51 -1.91
C GLY A 101 26.11 10.65 -1.56
N SER A 102 25.23 10.39 -2.53
CA SER A 102 24.07 9.49 -2.37
C SER A 102 24.48 8.03 -2.19
N PHE A 103 25.61 7.63 -2.77
CA PHE A 103 26.22 6.32 -2.58
C PHE A 103 26.67 6.06 -1.14
N THR A 104 27.13 7.08 -0.42
CA THR A 104 27.63 6.96 0.97
C THR A 104 26.55 7.21 2.03
N SER A 105 25.51 8.01 1.71
CA SER A 105 24.41 8.35 2.63
C SER A 105 23.13 7.55 2.42
N GLY A 106 23.02 6.78 1.33
CA GLY A 106 21.93 5.85 1.08
C GLY A 106 21.32 6.02 -0.31
N PHE A 107 21.62 5.06 -1.19
CA PHE A 107 20.76 4.56 -2.27
C PHE A 107 19.87 5.61 -2.98
N VAL A 108 20.43 6.36 -3.94
CA VAL A 108 19.63 7.19 -4.85
C VAL A 108 20.21 7.15 -6.26
N ASP A 109 19.58 6.34 -7.10
CA ASP A 109 19.13 6.66 -8.47
C ASP A 109 19.12 5.38 -9.32
N GLY A 110 17.91 4.88 -9.57
CA GLY A 110 17.65 3.71 -10.40
C GLY A 110 17.84 3.98 -11.90
N GLN A 111 18.83 4.79 -12.28
CA GLN A 111 19.28 5.00 -13.64
C GLN A 111 20.75 4.56 -13.68
N GLY A 112 21.00 3.42 -14.32
CA GLY A 112 22.32 2.81 -14.34
C GLY A 112 23.34 3.73 -15.00
N GLU A 113 24.43 4.01 -14.28
CA GLU A 113 25.82 3.79 -14.68
C GLU A 113 26.75 4.37 -13.60
N SER A 114 27.25 3.51 -12.70
CA SER A 114 28.65 3.51 -12.23
C SER A 114 28.83 2.72 -10.92
N SER A 115 30.00 2.08 -10.84
CA SER A 115 30.54 1.19 -9.80
C SER A 115 30.01 -0.26 -9.81
N ALA A 116 30.79 -1.13 -10.46
CA ALA A 116 30.60 -2.59 -10.44
C ALA A 116 30.55 -3.18 -9.00
N GLY A 117 31.15 -2.51 -8.01
CA GLY A 117 31.13 -2.91 -6.61
C GLY A 117 29.76 -2.75 -5.92
N VAL A 118 29.03 -1.68 -6.21
CA VAL A 118 27.68 -1.48 -5.64
C VAL A 118 26.60 -2.04 -6.54
N ALA A 119 26.74 -2.01 -7.86
CA ALA A 119 25.91 -2.86 -8.70
C ALA A 119 26.02 -4.34 -8.28
N GLY A 120 27.21 -4.79 -7.86
CA GLY A 120 27.45 -6.10 -7.27
C GLY A 120 26.77 -6.33 -5.93
N ALA A 121 26.89 -5.41 -4.96
CA ALA A 121 26.24 -5.51 -3.65
C ALA A 121 24.71 -5.43 -3.73
N ILE A 122 24.19 -4.54 -4.59
CA ILE A 122 22.77 -4.42 -4.91
C ILE A 122 22.30 -5.70 -5.56
N THR A 123 22.92 -6.12 -6.66
CA THR A 123 22.55 -7.39 -7.33
C THR A 123 22.60 -8.55 -6.33
N ALA A 124 23.62 -8.62 -5.46
CA ALA A 124 23.73 -9.65 -4.43
C ALA A 124 22.56 -9.62 -3.43
N ASP A 125 22.14 -8.44 -2.94
CA ASP A 125 20.96 -8.25 -2.08
C ASP A 125 19.63 -8.61 -2.79
N PHE A 126 19.62 -8.55 -4.12
CA PHE A 126 18.52 -9.01 -4.98
C PHE A 126 18.69 -10.48 -5.44
N THR A 127 19.68 -11.22 -4.93
CA THR A 127 19.94 -12.62 -5.30
C THR A 127 19.75 -13.60 -4.14
N VAL A 128 19.84 -14.90 -4.44
CA VAL A 128 19.87 -15.98 -3.44
C VAL A 128 20.94 -15.75 -2.39
N VAL A 129 22.08 -15.20 -2.80
CA VAL A 129 23.23 -14.98 -1.91
C VAL A 129 22.83 -14.03 -0.78
N GLY A 130 22.09 -12.96 -1.10
CA GLY A 130 21.51 -12.05 -0.11
C GLY A 130 20.56 -12.76 0.83
N ASP A 131 19.61 -13.55 0.30
CA ASP A 131 18.65 -14.29 1.12
C ASP A 131 19.33 -15.29 2.08
N VAL A 132 20.35 -16.02 1.61
CA VAL A 132 21.10 -16.97 2.44
C VAL A 132 21.94 -16.24 3.49
N ARG A 133 22.59 -15.13 3.12
CA ARG A 133 23.36 -14.30 4.05
C ARG A 133 22.47 -13.74 5.15
N ASP A 134 21.29 -13.24 4.80
CA ASP A 134 20.30 -12.73 5.77
C ASP A 134 19.88 -13.83 6.76
N LEU A 135 19.63 -15.05 6.26
CA LEU A 135 19.31 -16.18 7.14
C LEU A 135 20.49 -16.55 8.05
N TYR A 136 21.72 -16.50 7.55
CA TYR A 136 22.93 -16.78 8.32
C TYR A 136 23.18 -15.72 9.40
N GLU A 137 23.09 -14.44 9.06
CA GLU A 137 23.22 -13.31 9.99
C GLU A 137 22.21 -13.43 11.13
N GLN A 138 20.95 -13.72 10.81
CA GLN A 138 19.90 -13.88 11.81
C GLN A 138 20.03 -15.18 12.61
N PHE A 139 20.62 -16.23 12.04
CA PHE A 139 21.00 -17.44 12.78
C PHE A 139 22.13 -17.16 13.77
N ASP A 140 23.13 -16.36 13.37
CA ASP A 140 24.23 -15.96 14.25
C ASP A 140 23.73 -15.12 15.43
N HIS A 141 22.84 -14.15 15.19
CA HIS A 141 22.14 -13.41 16.25
C HIS A 141 21.41 -14.35 17.22
N TYR A 142 20.69 -15.35 16.70
CA TYR A 142 20.00 -16.34 17.51
C TYR A 142 20.97 -17.15 18.40
N GLN A 143 22.16 -17.51 17.89
CA GLN A 143 23.16 -18.21 18.69
C GLN A 143 23.81 -17.36 19.79
N GLN A 144 23.79 -16.03 19.62
CA GLN A 144 24.40 -15.06 20.54
C GLN A 144 23.37 -14.44 21.50
N ASP A 145 22.16 -15.00 21.59
CA ASP A 145 21.02 -14.45 22.36
C ASP A 145 20.70 -12.97 22.01
N GLN A 146 20.96 -12.58 20.76
CA GLN A 146 20.66 -11.24 20.24
C GLN A 146 19.26 -11.17 19.61
N PRO A 147 18.65 -9.98 19.52
CA PRO A 147 17.36 -9.81 18.86
C PRO A 147 17.38 -10.24 17.39
N VAL A 148 16.48 -11.15 17.01
CA VAL A 148 16.28 -11.60 15.63
C VAL A 148 15.15 -10.79 14.99
N ASP A 149 15.40 -10.22 13.80
CA ASP A 149 14.32 -9.62 12.99
C ASP A 149 13.58 -10.73 12.24
N SER A 150 12.48 -11.19 12.86
CA SER A 150 11.64 -12.25 12.31
C SER A 150 11.07 -11.94 10.92
N VAL A 151 10.91 -10.66 10.55
CA VAL A 151 10.40 -10.25 9.24
C VAL A 151 11.47 -10.49 8.18
N ILE A 152 12.72 -10.08 8.46
CA ILE A 152 13.84 -10.30 7.55
C ILE A 152 14.09 -11.78 7.35
N VAL A 153 14.11 -12.56 8.43
CA VAL A 153 14.23 -14.02 8.38
C VAL A 153 13.18 -14.64 7.47
N THR A 154 11.92 -14.24 7.67
CA THR A 154 10.79 -14.79 6.93
C THR A 154 10.86 -14.42 5.45
N LEU A 155 11.12 -13.14 5.13
CA LEU A 155 11.28 -12.68 3.75
C LEU A 155 12.50 -13.33 3.07
N ALA A 156 13.57 -13.61 3.81
CA ALA A 156 14.73 -14.31 3.31
C ALA A 156 14.46 -15.79 3.03
N GLY A 157 13.79 -16.50 3.95
CA GLY A 157 13.33 -17.87 3.71
C GLY A 157 12.44 -17.98 2.47
N VAL A 158 11.52 -17.02 2.30
CA VAL A 158 10.69 -16.91 1.09
C VAL A 158 11.53 -16.59 -0.15
N GLY A 159 12.50 -15.69 -0.08
CA GLY A 159 13.40 -15.35 -1.20
C GLY A 159 14.23 -16.54 -1.71
N VAL A 160 14.74 -17.37 -0.79
CA VAL A 160 15.40 -18.65 -1.12
C VAL A 160 14.42 -19.58 -1.84
N ALA A 161 13.20 -19.75 -1.30
CA ALA A 161 12.18 -20.62 -1.89
C ALA A 161 11.74 -20.13 -3.29
N LEU A 162 11.49 -18.83 -3.44
CA LEU A 162 11.14 -18.20 -4.71
C LEU A 162 12.25 -18.35 -5.74
N THR A 163 13.53 -18.32 -5.32
CA THR A 163 14.60 -18.53 -6.29
C THR A 163 14.68 -19.98 -6.75
N ALA A 164 14.52 -20.94 -5.84
CA ALA A 164 14.42 -22.34 -6.22
C ALA A 164 13.25 -22.56 -7.20
N ALA A 165 12.10 -21.93 -6.93
CA ALA A 165 10.94 -21.95 -7.82
C ALA A 165 11.22 -21.25 -9.17
N THR A 166 11.98 -20.16 -9.20
CA THR A 166 12.34 -19.45 -10.45
C THR A 166 13.14 -20.35 -11.38
N VAL A 167 14.09 -21.12 -10.85
CA VAL A 167 14.88 -22.09 -11.64
C VAL A 167 13.99 -23.21 -12.17
N ILE A 168 13.12 -23.78 -11.33
CA ILE A 168 12.22 -24.89 -11.71
C ILE A 168 11.16 -24.43 -12.73
N SER A 169 10.62 -23.23 -12.56
CA SER A 169 9.50 -22.70 -13.35
C SER A 169 9.92 -21.93 -14.60
N GLY A 170 11.22 -21.89 -14.94
CA GLY A 170 11.71 -21.18 -16.12
C GLY A 170 11.53 -19.66 -16.05
N GLY A 171 11.63 -19.05 -14.85
CA GLY A 171 11.61 -17.60 -14.69
C GLY A 171 10.29 -16.98 -14.21
N SER A 172 9.21 -17.75 -14.11
CA SER A 172 7.88 -17.20 -13.77
C SER A 172 7.82 -16.51 -12.39
N ALA A 173 8.64 -16.94 -11.43
CA ALA A 173 8.71 -16.36 -10.08
C ALA A 173 9.62 -15.12 -9.95
N ALA A 174 10.23 -14.63 -11.05
CA ALA A 174 11.16 -13.50 -11.02
C ALA A 174 10.50 -12.18 -10.55
N ALA A 175 9.23 -11.94 -10.90
CA ALA A 175 8.51 -10.73 -10.51
C ALA A 175 8.29 -10.64 -8.99
N ALA A 176 7.92 -11.76 -8.37
CA ALA A 176 7.78 -11.88 -6.92
C ALA A 176 9.12 -11.64 -6.21
N LYS A 177 10.21 -12.15 -6.77
CA LYS A 177 11.56 -11.95 -6.23
C LYS A 177 11.94 -10.47 -6.13
N SER A 178 11.82 -9.72 -7.23
CA SER A 178 12.13 -8.27 -7.23
C SER A 178 11.27 -7.49 -6.22
N GLY A 179 10.00 -7.87 -6.05
CA GLY A 179 9.11 -7.26 -5.07
C GLY A 179 9.47 -7.57 -3.63
N SER A 180 9.88 -8.82 -3.35
CA SER A 180 10.32 -9.26 -2.02
C SER A 180 11.57 -8.51 -1.55
N SER A 181 12.52 -8.24 -2.46
CA SER A 181 13.71 -7.45 -2.16
C SER A 181 13.37 -5.99 -1.84
N ALA A 182 12.44 -5.37 -2.57
CA ALA A 182 11.96 -4.01 -2.24
C ALA A 182 11.26 -3.97 -0.86
N LEU A 183 10.49 -5.01 -0.53
CA LEU A 183 9.91 -5.17 0.81
C LEU A 183 10.99 -5.28 1.89
N LYS A 184 12.02 -6.12 1.68
CA LYS A 184 13.16 -6.23 2.61
C LYS A 184 13.86 -4.89 2.83
N MET A 185 14.12 -4.14 1.75
CA MET A 185 14.72 -2.81 1.85
C MET A 185 13.85 -1.86 2.66
N ALA A 186 12.54 -1.88 2.46
CA ALA A 186 11.62 -1.08 3.25
C ALA A 186 11.58 -1.50 4.74
N VAL A 187 11.71 -2.80 5.03
CA VAL A 187 11.82 -3.31 6.41
C VAL A 187 13.11 -2.81 7.07
N ARG A 188 14.26 -2.95 6.39
CA ARG A 188 15.59 -2.52 6.90
C ARG A 188 15.69 -1.02 7.11
N SER A 189 15.14 -0.24 6.19
CA SER A 189 15.16 1.23 6.25
C SER A 189 14.09 1.82 7.18
N GLY A 190 13.35 0.98 7.91
CA GLY A 190 12.28 1.43 8.80
C GLY A 190 11.11 2.09 8.08
N LYS A 191 10.94 1.86 6.78
CA LYS A 191 9.87 2.43 5.94
C LYS A 191 8.65 1.52 5.82
N ILE A 192 8.46 0.61 6.78
CA ILE A 192 7.29 -0.26 6.86
C ILE A 192 6.51 0.08 8.13
N THR A 193 5.20 0.34 7.98
CA THR A 193 4.34 0.61 9.14
C THR A 193 4.25 -0.62 10.06
N PRO A 194 3.98 -0.44 11.37
CA PRO A 194 3.80 -1.58 12.28
C PRO A 194 2.68 -2.54 11.84
N ARG A 195 1.63 -2.02 11.19
CA ARG A 195 0.51 -2.82 10.68
C ARG A 195 0.94 -3.67 9.48
N MET A 196 1.65 -3.07 8.53
CA MET A 196 2.19 -3.79 7.38
C MET A 196 3.24 -4.83 7.81
N ARG A 197 4.09 -4.49 8.80
CA ARG A 197 5.03 -5.45 9.40
C ARG A 197 4.31 -6.68 9.94
N ARG A 198 3.21 -6.50 10.68
CA ARG A 198 2.38 -7.62 11.19
C ARG A 198 1.73 -8.43 10.07
N LEU A 199 1.27 -7.78 8.99
CA LEU A 199 0.71 -8.46 7.83
C LEU A 199 1.77 -9.36 7.17
N LEU A 200 2.95 -8.81 6.88
CA LEU A 200 4.06 -9.55 6.29
C LEU A 200 4.51 -10.71 7.19
N MET A 201 4.55 -10.50 8.51
CA MET A 201 4.85 -11.57 9.47
C MET A 201 3.83 -12.70 9.39
N ARG A 202 2.53 -12.39 9.43
CA ARG A 202 1.46 -13.40 9.37
C ARG A 202 1.53 -14.18 8.06
N GLN A 203 1.56 -13.47 6.93
CA GLN A 203 1.64 -14.10 5.62
C GLN A 203 2.90 -14.97 5.53
N GLY A 204 4.05 -14.45 5.92
CA GLY A 204 5.31 -15.15 5.75
C GLY A 204 5.53 -16.30 6.74
N SER A 205 5.06 -16.22 7.99
CA SER A 205 5.13 -17.35 8.93
C SER A 205 4.32 -18.54 8.46
N ASP A 206 3.24 -18.30 7.71
CA ASP A 206 2.45 -19.36 7.10
C ASP A 206 3.19 -20.02 5.92
N VAL A 207 4.07 -19.26 5.22
CA VAL A 207 4.88 -19.74 4.09
C VAL A 207 6.12 -20.52 4.53
N PHE A 208 6.82 -20.06 5.58
CA PHE A 208 8.10 -20.62 5.98
C PHE A 208 8.18 -20.78 7.50
N ASP A 209 8.10 -22.02 7.98
CA ASP A 209 8.25 -22.37 9.39
C ASP A 209 9.73 -22.31 9.80
N TYR A 210 10.18 -21.11 10.13
CA TYR A 210 11.55 -20.86 10.56
C TYR A 210 11.95 -21.68 11.80
N GLN A 211 11.04 -21.88 12.75
CA GLN A 211 11.37 -22.64 13.96
C GLN A 211 11.61 -24.11 13.65
N ARG A 212 10.85 -24.69 12.70
CA ARG A 212 11.10 -26.05 12.20
C ARG A 212 12.38 -26.11 11.40
N PHE A 213 12.66 -25.12 10.56
CA PHE A 213 13.91 -25.02 9.81
C PHE A 213 15.11 -25.03 10.75
N MET A 214 15.14 -24.13 11.74
CA MET A 214 16.27 -24.01 12.67
C MET A 214 16.49 -25.25 13.55
N ARG A 215 15.41 -25.91 13.98
CA ARG A 215 15.52 -27.18 14.68
C ARG A 215 16.10 -28.29 13.80
N ALA A 216 15.74 -28.31 12.52
CA ALA A 216 16.19 -29.31 11.56
C ALA A 216 17.62 -29.08 11.06
N THR A 217 18.13 -27.85 11.11
CA THR A 217 19.50 -27.51 10.69
C THR A 217 20.51 -27.48 11.84
N ARG A 218 20.07 -27.64 13.10
CA ARG A 218 20.95 -27.62 14.27
C ARG A 218 22.01 -28.73 14.19
N GLY A 219 23.27 -28.36 14.06
CA GLY A 219 24.40 -29.29 13.94
C GLY A 219 24.56 -29.92 12.55
N GLU A 220 23.73 -29.54 11.57
CA GLU A 220 23.84 -29.99 10.19
C GLU A 220 24.98 -29.24 9.48
N ARG A 221 25.89 -29.98 8.85
CA ARG A 221 27.05 -29.42 8.12
C ARG A 221 26.96 -29.66 6.62
N SER A 222 26.01 -30.47 6.17
CA SER A 222 25.82 -30.79 4.76
C SER A 222 24.83 -29.83 4.10
N LEU A 223 25.21 -29.33 2.91
CA LEU A 223 24.31 -28.53 2.06
C LEU A 223 23.01 -29.29 1.72
N GLY A 224 23.10 -30.61 1.57
CA GLY A 224 21.94 -31.47 1.32
C GLY A 224 20.94 -31.55 2.48
N GLY A 225 21.43 -31.59 3.72
CA GLY A 225 20.58 -31.56 4.92
C GLY A 225 19.87 -30.21 5.09
N ILE A 226 20.61 -29.11 4.91
CA ILE A 226 20.06 -27.74 4.95
C ILE A 226 18.98 -27.55 3.87
N ARG A 227 19.23 -28.02 2.64
CA ARG A 227 18.24 -27.96 1.56
C ARG A 227 16.96 -28.73 1.91
N ARG A 228 17.07 -29.95 2.46
CA ARG A 228 15.90 -30.75 2.87
C ARG A 228 15.12 -30.07 3.98
N ALA A 229 15.80 -29.51 4.98
CA ALA A 229 15.16 -28.74 6.06
C ALA A 229 14.40 -27.53 5.51
N ALA A 230 14.97 -26.79 4.57
CA ALA A 230 14.31 -25.64 3.93
C ALA A 230 13.05 -26.05 3.17
N VAL A 231 13.12 -27.12 2.37
CA VAL A 231 11.97 -27.65 1.64
C VAL A 231 10.86 -28.10 2.59
N ASN A 232 11.21 -28.77 3.69
CA ASN A 232 10.24 -29.24 4.68
C ASN A 232 9.61 -28.12 5.53
N ALA A 233 10.29 -26.98 5.65
CA ALA A 233 9.79 -25.80 6.33
C ALA A 233 8.91 -24.92 5.42
N TYR A 234 8.96 -25.14 4.10
CA TYR A 234 8.20 -24.37 3.12
C TYR A 234 6.79 -24.92 2.91
N ASN A 235 5.80 -24.04 3.00
CA ASN A 235 4.40 -24.31 2.73
C ASN A 235 3.96 -23.58 1.44
N PRO A 236 3.94 -24.28 0.29
CA PRO A 236 3.58 -23.66 -0.99
C PRO A 236 2.15 -23.15 -1.03
N ALA A 237 1.21 -23.77 -0.29
CA ALA A 237 -0.19 -23.35 -0.29
C ALA A 237 -0.39 -21.98 0.37
N ALA A 238 0.45 -21.64 1.36
CA ALA A 238 0.43 -20.33 2.00
C ALA A 238 1.22 -19.26 1.22
N ALA A 239 2.08 -19.66 0.28
CA ALA A 239 2.97 -18.76 -0.46
C ALA A 239 2.24 -17.76 -1.35
N GLN A 240 0.99 -18.03 -1.72
CA GLN A 240 0.24 -17.22 -2.67
C GLN A 240 0.05 -15.78 -2.16
N ALA A 241 -0.40 -15.59 -0.91
CA ALA A 241 -0.71 -14.26 -0.38
C ALA A 241 0.54 -13.35 -0.29
N LEU A 242 1.68 -13.92 0.10
CA LEU A 242 2.94 -13.17 0.15
C LEU A 242 3.52 -12.93 -1.24
N THR A 243 3.42 -13.91 -2.15
CA THR A 243 3.80 -13.77 -3.56
C THR A 243 3.00 -12.65 -4.23
N GLU A 244 1.67 -12.61 -4.06
CA GLU A 244 0.81 -11.55 -4.59
C GLU A 244 1.19 -10.17 -4.04
N THR A 245 1.54 -10.11 -2.75
CA THR A 245 2.01 -8.88 -2.09
C THR A 245 3.33 -8.41 -2.71
N ALA A 246 4.28 -9.33 -2.91
CA ALA A 246 5.56 -9.04 -3.51
C ALA A 246 5.41 -8.60 -4.98
N GLU A 247 4.65 -9.34 -5.79
CA GLU A 247 4.39 -8.96 -7.19
C GLU A 247 3.75 -7.58 -7.31
N ARG A 248 2.84 -7.24 -6.39
CA ARG A 248 2.21 -5.93 -6.33
C ARG A 248 3.22 -4.82 -6.03
N VAL A 249 4.13 -5.04 -5.09
CA VAL A 249 5.26 -4.14 -4.85
C VAL A 249 6.14 -4.02 -6.09
N ASN A 250 6.39 -5.11 -6.82
CA ASN A 250 7.14 -5.05 -8.08
C ASN A 250 6.40 -4.28 -9.18
N ARG A 251 5.06 -4.34 -9.25
CA ARG A 251 4.27 -3.51 -10.18
C ARG A 251 4.41 -2.02 -9.84
N ILE A 252 4.34 -1.65 -8.56
CA ILE A 252 4.62 -0.27 -8.10
C ILE A 252 6.03 0.17 -8.52
N ARG A 253 7.04 -0.69 -8.29
CA ARG A 253 8.44 -0.43 -8.66
C ARG A 253 8.62 -0.19 -10.15
N ARG A 254 7.95 -0.98 -11.00
CA ARG A 254 8.01 -0.84 -12.46
C ARG A 254 7.36 0.44 -12.96
N SER A 255 6.33 0.93 -12.28
CA SER A 255 5.69 2.21 -12.61
C SER A 255 6.39 3.42 -11.99
N THR A 256 7.31 3.20 -11.04
CA THR A 256 8.03 4.26 -10.32
C THR A 256 9.55 4.00 -10.34
N SER A 257 10.14 3.80 -9.16
CA SER A 257 11.51 3.35 -8.96
C SER A 257 11.59 2.50 -7.68
N LEU A 258 12.72 1.83 -7.47
CA LEU A 258 12.96 1.10 -6.22
C LEU A 258 12.95 2.03 -5.00
N VAL A 259 13.63 3.17 -5.11
CA VAL A 259 13.76 4.16 -4.04
C VAL A 259 12.39 4.74 -3.69
N ASP A 260 11.60 5.12 -4.69
CA ASP A 260 10.26 5.65 -4.48
C ASP A 260 9.33 4.59 -3.88
N THR A 261 9.43 3.35 -4.35
CA THR A 261 8.63 2.25 -3.79
C THR A 261 8.91 2.07 -2.31
N VAL A 262 10.20 2.02 -1.93
CA VAL A 262 10.61 1.92 -0.52
C VAL A 262 10.14 3.13 0.29
N ASP A 263 10.26 4.35 -0.25
CA ASP A 263 9.79 5.57 0.41
C ASP A 263 8.27 5.53 0.66
N MET A 264 7.49 5.14 -0.36
CA MET A 264 6.02 5.12 -0.34
C MET A 264 5.42 4.01 0.52
N LEU A 265 6.15 2.91 0.75
CA LEU A 265 5.69 1.80 1.60
C LEU A 265 5.44 2.25 3.07
N ARG A 266 5.99 3.40 3.49
CA ARG A 266 5.71 3.99 4.81
C ARG A 266 4.26 4.42 5.00
N TYR A 267 3.51 4.61 3.92
CA TYR A 267 2.09 5.00 3.97
C TYR A 267 1.15 3.80 3.98
N VAL A 268 1.67 2.59 3.71
CA VAL A 268 0.86 1.37 3.54
C VAL A 268 0.66 0.69 4.90
N GLU A 269 -0.59 0.52 5.31
CA GLU A 269 -0.93 -0.21 6.55
C GLU A 269 -1.61 -1.56 6.30
N SER A 270 -2.09 -1.80 5.08
CA SER A 270 -2.88 -2.99 4.74
C SER A 270 -2.64 -3.43 3.30
N ALA A 271 -3.08 -4.65 2.98
CA ALA A 271 -3.10 -5.13 1.60
C ALA A 271 -3.91 -4.18 0.70
N ASP A 272 -5.02 -3.63 1.19
CA ASP A 272 -5.87 -2.70 0.43
C ASP A 272 -5.19 -1.37 0.13
N ASP A 273 -4.44 -0.82 1.08
CA ASP A 273 -3.63 0.37 0.86
C ASP A 273 -2.57 0.10 -0.22
N LEU A 274 -1.96 -1.10 -0.21
CA LEU A 274 -1.01 -1.51 -1.23
C LEU A 274 -1.68 -1.66 -2.61
N ARG A 275 -2.92 -2.18 -2.68
CA ARG A 275 -3.72 -2.24 -3.92
C ARG A 275 -4.01 -0.85 -4.47
N ARG A 276 -4.30 0.12 -3.59
CA ARG A 276 -4.55 1.51 -3.98
C ARG A 276 -3.25 2.17 -4.43
N LEU A 277 -2.16 1.96 -3.71
CA LEU A 277 -0.84 2.44 -4.09
C LEU A 277 -0.43 1.93 -5.47
N GLU A 278 -0.63 0.65 -5.76
CA GLU A 278 -0.39 0.10 -7.11
C GLU A 278 -1.15 0.88 -8.18
N LYS A 279 -2.45 1.11 -7.98
CA LYS A 279 -3.28 1.85 -8.93
C LYS A 279 -2.82 3.29 -9.11
N VAL A 280 -2.58 4.01 -8.02
CA VAL A 280 -2.08 5.41 -8.08
C VAL A 280 -0.72 5.45 -8.77
N SER A 281 0.18 4.51 -8.45
CA SER A 281 1.48 4.39 -9.11
C SER A 281 1.38 4.07 -10.60
N GLY A 282 0.42 3.23 -10.99
CA GLY A 282 0.16 2.94 -12.41
C GLY A 282 -0.36 4.15 -13.17
N THR A 283 -1.10 5.05 -12.53
CA THR A 283 -1.66 6.26 -13.15
C THR A 283 -0.66 7.43 -13.18
N TYR A 284 0.03 7.69 -12.07
CA TYR A 284 0.85 8.91 -11.89
C TYR A 284 2.36 8.65 -11.96
N GLY A 285 2.78 7.38 -12.01
CA GLY A 285 4.18 7.00 -12.07
C GLY A 285 5.01 7.67 -10.99
N ASN A 286 6.15 8.26 -11.37
CA ASN A 286 7.08 8.94 -10.47
C ASN A 286 6.46 10.10 -9.67
N MET A 287 5.35 10.69 -10.11
CA MET A 287 4.65 11.72 -9.33
C MET A 287 3.97 11.17 -8.07
N THR A 288 3.75 9.86 -7.99
CA THR A 288 3.04 9.21 -6.87
C THR A 288 3.69 9.51 -5.53
N ARG A 289 5.03 9.51 -5.49
CA ARG A 289 5.78 9.87 -4.27
C ARG A 289 5.45 11.30 -3.84
N GLY A 290 5.47 12.26 -4.76
CA GLY A 290 5.14 13.65 -4.49
C GLY A 290 3.69 13.83 -4.06
N ILE A 291 2.74 13.18 -4.73
CA ILE A 291 1.32 13.17 -4.35
C ILE A 291 1.15 12.67 -2.91
N LEU A 292 1.85 11.59 -2.52
CA LEU A 292 1.82 11.07 -1.16
C LEU A 292 2.53 11.98 -0.15
N ARG A 293 3.60 12.68 -0.52
CA ARG A 293 4.26 13.66 0.37
C ARG A 293 3.36 14.87 0.64
N LEU A 294 2.62 15.33 -0.38
CA LEU A 294 1.72 16.47 -0.27
C LEU A 294 0.40 16.13 0.45
N THR A 295 -0.19 14.97 0.14
CA THR A 295 -1.52 14.59 0.67
C THR A 295 -1.45 13.60 1.83
N GLY A 296 -0.26 13.09 2.14
CA GLY A 296 -0.07 11.99 3.08
C GLY A 296 -0.73 10.69 2.62
N ARG A 297 -1.07 9.84 3.58
CA ARG A 297 -1.79 8.57 3.33
C ARG A 297 -3.16 8.78 2.68
N THR A 298 -3.74 9.99 2.71
CA THR A 298 -5.10 10.22 2.22
C THR A 298 -5.25 9.90 0.73
N ALA A 299 -4.20 10.07 -0.10
CA ALA A 299 -4.21 9.67 -1.50
C ALA A 299 -4.48 8.16 -1.72
N ILE A 300 -4.00 7.30 -0.83
CA ILE A 300 -4.26 5.85 -0.86
C ILE A 300 -5.31 5.43 0.18
N GLY A 301 -6.05 6.39 0.73
CA GLY A 301 -7.12 6.14 1.67
C GLY A 301 -8.38 5.57 1.03
N SER A 302 -9.37 5.29 1.87
CA SER A 302 -10.72 4.91 1.45
C SER A 302 -11.74 5.94 1.91
N LEU A 303 -12.70 6.27 1.04
CA LEU A 303 -13.91 6.98 1.42
C LEU A 303 -15.05 5.97 1.42
N ARG A 304 -15.81 5.95 2.53
CA ARG A 304 -17.11 5.28 2.58
C ARG A 304 -18.14 6.29 2.08
N VAL A 305 -18.57 6.12 0.84
CA VAL A 305 -19.62 6.95 0.25
C VAL A 305 -20.92 6.19 0.36
N LEU A 306 -21.98 6.85 0.82
CA LEU A 306 -23.30 6.20 0.87
C LEU A 306 -23.71 5.87 -0.56
N ARG A 307 -24.00 4.60 -0.84
CA ARG A 307 -24.43 4.19 -2.17
C ARG A 307 -25.75 4.88 -2.47
N ARG A 308 -25.72 5.84 -3.40
CA ARG A 308 -26.91 6.54 -3.87
C ARG A 308 -27.70 5.58 -4.77
N SER A 309 -28.49 4.70 -4.16
CA SER A 309 -29.38 3.81 -4.89
C SER A 309 -30.74 4.49 -5.07
N THR A 310 -31.34 4.32 -6.25
CA THR A 310 -32.73 4.70 -6.50
C THR A 310 -33.68 4.06 -5.48
N GLY A 311 -33.36 2.85 -5.01
CA GLY A 311 -34.08 2.16 -3.93
C GLY A 311 -34.07 2.89 -2.58
N LEU A 312 -33.02 3.63 -2.24
CA LEU A 312 -32.95 4.43 -1.01
C LEU A 312 -33.95 5.60 -1.07
N ILE A 313 -34.08 6.24 -2.23
CA ILE A 313 -35.06 7.31 -2.45
C ILE A 313 -36.49 6.76 -2.38
N TRP A 314 -36.76 5.66 -3.06
CA TRP A 314 -38.09 5.02 -3.04
C TRP A 314 -38.49 4.51 -1.65
N SER A 315 -37.55 3.94 -0.88
CA SER A 315 -37.82 3.49 0.48
C SER A 315 -38.07 4.64 1.45
N MET A 316 -37.37 5.78 1.29
CA MET A 316 -37.67 7.01 2.03
C MET A 316 -39.06 7.56 1.72
N LEU A 317 -39.45 7.59 0.44
CA LEU A 317 -40.79 8.02 0.01
C LEU A 317 -41.88 7.09 0.57
N ALA A 318 -41.68 5.77 0.48
CA ALA A 318 -42.58 4.79 1.07
C ALA A 318 -42.70 4.96 2.60
N GLY A 319 -41.60 5.30 3.26
CA GLY A 319 -41.56 5.59 4.69
C GLY A 319 -42.41 6.81 5.05
N MET A 320 -42.28 7.91 4.31
CA MET A 320 -43.12 9.09 4.49
C MET A 320 -44.61 8.76 4.35
N VAL A 321 -44.99 8.04 3.28
CA VAL A 321 -46.39 7.64 3.06
C VAL A 321 -46.89 6.77 4.22
N SER A 322 -46.07 5.85 4.71
CA SER A 322 -46.45 4.96 5.80
C SER A 322 -46.59 5.68 7.15
N VAL A 323 -45.74 6.68 7.42
CA VAL A 323 -45.89 7.56 8.60
C VAL A 323 -47.21 8.31 8.53
N ILE A 324 -47.52 8.92 7.39
CA ILE A 324 -48.77 9.65 7.18
C ILE A 324 -49.98 8.73 7.41
N ALA A 325 -49.98 7.54 6.79
CA ALA A 325 -51.05 6.55 6.96
C ALA A 325 -51.23 6.13 8.43
N THR A 326 -50.13 5.93 9.16
CA THR A 326 -50.14 5.54 10.57
C THR A 326 -50.70 6.67 11.46
N VAL A 327 -50.32 7.93 11.21
CA VAL A 327 -50.83 9.10 11.95
C VAL A 327 -52.33 9.33 11.69
N PHE A 328 -52.78 9.20 10.44
CA PHE A 328 -54.21 9.27 10.11
C PHE A 328 -55.01 8.13 10.76
N SER A 329 -54.46 6.92 10.75
CA SER A 329 -55.10 5.76 11.40
C SER A 329 -55.20 5.96 12.91
N LEU A 330 -54.14 6.43 13.56
CA LEU A 330 -54.09 6.71 15.00
C LEU A 330 -55.05 7.84 15.42
N SER A 331 -55.07 8.94 14.69
CA SER A 331 -55.97 10.07 14.96
C SER A 331 -57.45 9.68 14.83
N SER A 332 -57.80 8.86 13.84
CA SER A 332 -59.17 8.32 13.69
C SER A 332 -59.61 7.43 14.87
N LEU A 333 -58.65 6.82 15.56
CA LEU A 333 -58.86 5.95 16.71
C LEU A 333 -59.02 6.78 17.99
N MET A 334 -58.27 7.88 18.12
CA MET A 334 -58.37 8.83 19.24
C MET A 334 -59.67 9.66 19.20
N LEU A 335 -60.13 10.09 18.02
CA LEU A 335 -61.37 10.86 17.87
C LEU A 335 -62.61 10.10 18.37
N ARG A 336 -62.65 8.77 18.20
CA ARG A 336 -63.76 7.95 18.69
C ARG A 336 -63.79 7.82 20.22
N ARG A 337 -62.62 7.74 20.87
CA ARG A 337 -62.53 7.69 22.34
C ARG A 337 -63.02 8.97 23.03
N ARG A 338 -63.23 10.07 22.28
CA ARG A 338 -63.80 11.32 22.81
C ARG A 338 -65.31 11.46 22.58
N THR A 339 -65.89 10.60 21.74
CA THR A 339 -67.33 10.64 21.40
C THR A 339 -68.14 9.48 21.99
N ASP A 340 -67.45 8.48 22.55
CA ASP A 340 -68.00 7.38 23.36
C ASP A 340 -67.80 7.73 24.85
#